data_AF-A0A915CFX0-F1
#
_entry.id   AF-A0A915CFX0-F1
#
_cell.length_a   1.000
_cell.length_b   1.000
_cell.length_c   1.000
_cell.angle_alpha   90.00
_cell.angle_beta   90.00
_cell.angle_gamma   90.00
#
_symmetry.space_group_name_H-M   'P 1'
#
loop_
_entity.id
_entity.type
_entity.pdbx_description
1 polymer ?
#
loop_
_entity_poly.entity_id
_entity_poly.type
_entity_poly.pdbx_seq_one_letter_code
_entity_poly.pdbx_strand_id
1 'polypeptide(L)'
;MQLSLNVDECVQRSALLMQNYSSALQCPELLILLLVMTTLISGERLSSITPCAYPLVSDTVHCGIDDPILRQSVRVCDPDKAISMSEVEVIKDKLEEIYSHKTDFCICRHDQPRPCWYRFGFAFLRQMLPVDSGVSHLYSREFCPTNETLLRYTKNHGALLTTKESMQHYGDHFARLIRERWLMGECDEDVLFLILLRRPDQLISRNAMAHAFGSSIIPAPYIFASYGPLVLEKIEALDPEEEDFPLKFRVDSLRRIVEAENENLENGYPLKAITERLLERFEETLSRAEEAYAAPRVRHHIPDWAIVVFAACAFLCVLMAFGLCLMRTSVRRGSQRGKPADTARRWKAGFVGGMWYEL
;
A
#
# COMPACT_ATOMS: atom_id res chain seq x y z
N MET A 1 44.90 8.09 6.22
CA MET A 1 45.55 9.32 5.73
C MET A 1 44.45 10.20 5.17
N GLN A 2 44.02 11.19 5.95
CA GLN A 2 42.91 12.10 5.64
C GLN A 2 43.28 12.99 4.44
N LEU A 3 42.40 13.09 3.46
CA LEU A 3 42.38 14.21 2.51
C LEU A 3 41.23 15.14 2.92
N SER A 4 41.59 16.18 3.67
CA SER A 4 40.77 17.37 3.87
C SER A 4 40.85 18.22 2.60
N LEU A 5 39.78 18.21 1.80
CA LEU A 5 39.60 19.18 0.73
C LEU A 5 39.09 20.49 1.36
N ASN A 6 39.99 21.48 1.39
CA ASN A 6 39.78 22.79 1.98
C ASN A 6 38.75 23.58 1.15
N VAL A 7 37.60 23.88 1.76
CA VAL A 7 36.48 24.64 1.17
C VAL A 7 36.89 26.09 0.83
N ASP A 8 37.96 26.60 1.43
CA ASP A 8 38.44 27.98 1.25
C ASP A 8 39.09 28.24 -0.13
N GLU A 9 39.66 27.23 -0.78
CA GLU A 9 40.33 27.41 -2.09
C GLU A 9 39.32 27.59 -3.24
N CYS A 10 38.11 27.05 -3.09
CA CYS A 10 37.04 27.18 -4.07
C CYS A 10 36.31 28.54 -3.95
N VAL A 11 36.20 29.07 -2.73
CA VAL A 11 35.65 30.40 -2.45
C VAL A 11 36.61 31.51 -2.89
N GLN A 12 37.92 31.34 -2.72
CA GLN A 12 38.91 32.30 -3.22
C GLN A 12 39.03 32.32 -4.76
N ARG A 13 38.87 31.17 -5.45
CA ARG A 13 38.83 31.14 -6.92
C ARG A 13 37.56 31.79 -7.50
N SER A 14 36.43 31.69 -6.80
CA SER A 14 35.19 32.35 -7.23
C SER A 14 35.20 33.86 -6.93
N ALA A 15 35.88 34.32 -5.88
CA ALA A 15 36.10 35.75 -5.62
C ALA A 15 37.07 36.40 -6.63
N LEU A 16 38.12 35.70 -7.08
CA LEU A 16 39.06 36.19 -8.10
C LEU A 16 38.46 36.19 -9.52
N LEU A 17 37.47 35.34 -9.80
CA LEU A 17 36.71 35.38 -11.06
C LEU A 17 35.69 36.53 -11.09
N MET A 18 35.22 37.01 -9.93
CA MET A 18 34.28 38.15 -9.85
C MET A 18 34.95 39.53 -10.03
N GLN A 19 36.26 39.66 -9.84
CA GLN A 19 36.96 40.94 -10.03
C GLN A 19 37.37 41.25 -11.48
N ASN A 20 37.35 40.25 -12.38
CA ASN A 20 37.66 40.45 -13.81
C ASN A 20 36.41 40.55 -14.71
N TYR A 21 35.21 40.59 -14.13
CA TYR A 21 33.94 40.62 -14.86
C TYR A 21 33.25 42.00 -14.86
N SER A 22 34.02 43.11 -14.84
CA SER A 22 33.43 44.45 -15.01
C SER A 22 33.18 44.85 -16.48
N SER A 23 33.55 43.99 -17.44
CA SER A 23 33.44 44.27 -18.88
C SER A 23 32.61 43.25 -19.68
N ALA A 24 31.81 42.40 -19.01
CA ALA A 24 30.91 41.44 -19.68
C ALA A 24 29.42 41.70 -19.41
N LEU A 25 29.04 42.93 -19.03
CA LEU A 25 27.66 43.41 -19.12
C LEU A 25 27.34 43.80 -20.58
N GLN A 26 27.30 42.81 -21.48
CA GLN A 26 26.92 43.08 -22.87
C GLN A 26 26.21 41.91 -23.58
N CYS A 27 25.58 41.02 -22.81
CA CYS A 27 24.64 40.04 -23.36
C CYS A 27 23.33 40.06 -22.56
N PRO A 28 22.38 40.96 -22.89
CA PRO A 28 21.04 40.94 -22.30
C PRO A 28 20.33 39.59 -22.56
N GLU A 29 20.67 38.89 -23.65
CA GLU A 29 20.10 37.57 -23.95
C GLU A 29 20.46 36.48 -22.94
N LEU A 30 21.68 36.50 -22.39
CA LEU A 30 22.11 35.47 -21.43
C LEU A 30 21.44 35.67 -20.05
N LEU A 31 21.21 36.93 -19.67
CA LEU A 31 20.48 37.29 -18.45
C LEU A 31 18.98 36.96 -18.57
N ILE A 32 18.39 37.22 -19.75
CA ILE A 32 17.01 36.82 -20.05
C ILE A 32 16.89 35.30 -20.06
N LEU A 33 17.84 34.56 -20.65
CA LEU A 33 17.83 33.10 -20.63
C LEU A 33 17.94 32.55 -19.19
N LEU A 34 18.79 33.14 -18.35
CA LEU A 34 18.91 32.77 -16.93
C LEU A 34 17.66 33.11 -16.12
N LEU A 35 17.03 34.26 -16.38
CA LEU A 35 15.75 34.65 -15.76
C LEU A 35 14.59 33.76 -16.23
N VAL A 36 14.52 33.43 -17.52
CA VAL A 36 13.53 32.52 -18.09
C VAL A 36 13.72 31.11 -17.53
N MET A 37 14.95 30.61 -17.45
CA MET A 37 15.23 29.29 -16.86
C MET A 37 14.92 29.26 -15.36
N THR A 38 15.26 30.31 -14.59
CA THR A 38 14.95 30.36 -13.15
C THR A 38 13.46 30.55 -12.85
N THR A 39 12.73 31.27 -13.70
CA THR A 39 11.26 31.41 -13.63
C THR A 39 10.54 30.14 -14.09
N LEU A 40 11.01 29.46 -15.14
CA LEU A 40 10.49 28.15 -15.58
C LEU A 40 10.69 27.08 -14.49
N ILE A 41 11.89 27.01 -13.89
CA ILE A 41 12.18 26.08 -12.79
C ILE A 41 11.36 26.43 -11.54
N SER A 42 11.06 27.70 -11.29
CA SER A 42 10.16 28.09 -10.18
C SER A 42 8.67 27.83 -10.49
N GLY A 43 8.26 27.93 -11.75
CA GLY A 43 6.89 27.66 -12.21
C GLY A 43 6.52 26.18 -12.17
N GLU A 44 7.43 25.30 -12.60
CA GLU A 44 7.27 23.83 -12.45
C GLU A 44 7.25 23.37 -10.97
N ARG A 45 7.81 24.19 -10.07
CA ARG A 45 7.82 23.93 -8.61
C ARG A 45 6.55 24.40 -7.89
N LEU A 46 5.73 25.24 -8.53
CA LEU A 46 4.42 25.68 -8.04
C LEU A 46 3.26 24.80 -8.51
N SER A 47 3.53 23.79 -9.36
CA SER A 47 2.50 22.94 -9.97
C SER A 47 2.33 21.58 -9.31
N SER A 48 2.93 21.32 -8.13
CA SER A 48 2.73 20.03 -7.48
C SER A 48 1.50 20.02 -6.58
N ILE A 49 0.54 19.18 -6.95
CA ILE A 49 -0.67 18.99 -6.18
C ILE A 49 -0.38 18.00 -5.04
N THR A 50 -0.62 18.41 -3.80
CA THR A 50 -0.51 17.53 -2.62
C THR A 50 -1.76 16.63 -2.53
N PRO A 51 -1.72 15.48 -1.83
CA PRO A 51 -2.88 14.59 -1.79
C PRO A 51 -4.10 15.21 -1.10
N CYS A 52 -3.90 16.14 -0.16
CA CYS A 52 -5.00 16.91 0.44
C CYS A 52 -5.53 18.02 -0.46
N ALA A 53 -4.69 18.59 -1.33
CA ALA A 53 -5.11 19.57 -2.33
C ALA A 53 -5.67 18.92 -3.61
N TYR A 54 -5.50 17.60 -3.79
CA TYR A 54 -6.04 16.88 -4.92
C TYR A 54 -7.57 17.01 -4.96
N PRO A 55 -8.15 17.34 -6.13
CA PRO A 55 -9.58 17.62 -6.25
C PRO A 55 -10.43 16.39 -5.95
N LEU A 56 -11.64 16.65 -5.46
CA LEU A 56 -12.68 15.64 -5.36
C LEU A 56 -13.25 15.37 -6.76
N VAL A 57 -13.73 14.14 -7.01
CA VAL A 57 -14.40 13.80 -8.30
C VAL A 57 -15.62 14.70 -8.57
N SER A 58 -16.28 15.17 -7.50
CA SER A 58 -17.42 16.09 -7.58
C SER A 58 -17.02 17.52 -7.98
N ASP A 59 -15.75 17.88 -7.87
CA ASP A 59 -15.26 19.21 -8.26
C ASP A 59 -15.05 19.28 -9.76
N THR A 60 -16.12 19.64 -10.47
CA THR A 60 -16.14 19.69 -11.93
C THR A 60 -15.21 20.72 -12.55
N VAL A 61 -14.72 21.69 -11.76
CA VAL A 61 -13.88 22.80 -12.24
C VAL A 61 -12.41 22.41 -12.17
N HIS A 62 -11.97 21.86 -11.04
CA HIS A 62 -10.55 21.56 -10.80
C HIS A 62 -10.15 20.14 -11.22
N CYS A 63 -11.11 19.25 -11.45
CA CYS A 63 -10.83 17.86 -11.80
C CYS A 63 -10.35 17.66 -13.24
N GLY A 64 -10.48 18.68 -14.11
CA GLY A 64 -9.89 18.72 -15.44
C GLY A 64 -10.53 17.81 -16.51
N ILE A 65 -11.53 17.02 -16.16
CA ILE A 65 -12.34 16.23 -17.09
C ILE A 65 -13.57 17.06 -17.48
N ASP A 66 -13.65 17.50 -18.73
CA ASP A 66 -14.68 18.44 -19.16
C ASP A 66 -15.97 17.76 -19.67
N ASP A 67 -15.95 16.47 -19.99
CA ASP A 67 -17.11 15.73 -20.51
C ASP A 67 -18.09 15.31 -19.38
N PRO A 68 -19.36 15.76 -19.41
CA PRO A 68 -20.34 15.44 -18.37
C PRO A 68 -20.84 13.98 -18.43
N ILE A 69 -20.86 13.35 -19.61
CA ILE A 69 -21.31 11.96 -19.80
C ILE A 69 -20.26 11.03 -19.19
N LEU A 70 -18.98 11.27 -19.50
CA LEU A 70 -17.87 10.49 -18.92
C LEU A 70 -17.81 10.60 -17.39
N ARG A 71 -18.12 11.76 -16.83
CA ARG A 71 -18.14 11.98 -15.37
C ARG A 71 -19.26 11.22 -14.64
N GLN A 72 -20.32 10.87 -15.35
CA GLN A 72 -21.42 10.08 -14.79
C GLN A 72 -21.10 8.59 -14.82
N SER A 73 -20.39 8.12 -15.86
CA SER A 73 -20.07 6.69 -16.03
C SER A 73 -18.80 6.26 -15.30
N VAL A 74 -17.81 7.14 -15.16
CA VAL A 74 -16.49 6.80 -14.58
C VAL A 74 -16.07 7.82 -13.52
N ARG A 75 -15.49 7.32 -12.43
CA ARG A 75 -14.81 8.13 -11.41
C ARG A 75 -13.37 8.43 -11.85
N VAL A 76 -13.20 9.43 -12.70
CA VAL A 76 -11.91 9.84 -13.27
C VAL A 76 -11.62 11.30 -12.94
N CYS A 77 -10.35 11.61 -12.65
CA CYS A 77 -9.91 12.98 -12.41
C CYS A 77 -8.47 13.21 -12.88
N ASP A 78 -8.27 14.29 -13.64
CA ASP A 78 -6.98 14.72 -14.19
C ASP A 78 -6.81 16.24 -14.08
N PRO A 79 -6.45 16.77 -12.90
CA PRO A 79 -6.29 18.21 -12.70
C PRO A 79 -5.24 18.86 -13.61
N ASP A 80 -4.25 18.10 -14.07
CA ASP A 80 -3.17 18.60 -14.93
C ASP A 80 -3.52 18.60 -16.42
N LYS A 81 -4.72 18.11 -16.78
CA LYS A 81 -5.19 17.90 -18.17
C LYS A 81 -4.10 17.24 -19.04
N ALA A 82 -3.44 16.25 -18.47
CA ALA A 82 -2.29 15.60 -19.04
C ALA A 82 -2.64 14.28 -19.74
N ILE A 83 -3.77 13.65 -19.42
CA ILE A 83 -4.25 12.45 -20.12
C ILE A 83 -5.09 12.79 -21.35
N SER A 84 -5.02 11.94 -22.38
CA SER A 84 -5.85 12.09 -23.57
C SER A 84 -7.27 11.57 -23.33
N MET A 85 -8.26 12.18 -23.99
CA MET A 85 -9.65 11.70 -23.91
C MET A 85 -9.80 10.25 -24.42
N SER A 86 -9.01 9.84 -25.40
CA SER A 86 -9.02 8.47 -25.91
C SER A 86 -8.56 7.41 -24.89
N GLU A 87 -7.72 7.78 -23.92
CA GLU A 87 -7.34 6.88 -22.82
C GLU A 87 -8.46 6.78 -21.77
N VAL A 88 -9.17 7.88 -21.53
CA VAL A 88 -10.32 7.91 -20.62
C VAL A 88 -11.52 7.14 -21.19
N GLU A 89 -11.78 7.26 -22.49
CA GLU A 89 -12.82 6.50 -23.19
C GLU A 89 -12.61 4.99 -23.06
N VAL A 90 -11.37 4.54 -23.12
CA VAL A 90 -11.03 3.11 -22.96
C VAL A 90 -11.36 2.60 -21.56
N ILE A 91 -11.07 3.41 -20.54
CA ILE A 91 -11.45 3.09 -19.17
C ILE A 91 -12.96 2.97 -19.07
N LYS A 92 -13.69 3.93 -19.65
CA LYS A 92 -15.15 3.90 -19.68
C LYS A 92 -15.67 2.63 -20.35
N ASP A 93 -15.24 2.35 -21.58
CA ASP A 93 -15.74 1.22 -22.36
C ASP A 93 -15.48 -0.10 -21.63
N LYS A 94 -14.30 -0.24 -21.00
CA LYS A 94 -13.97 -1.45 -20.25
C LYS A 94 -14.79 -1.58 -18.95
N LEU A 95 -15.02 -0.49 -18.24
CA LEU A 95 -15.87 -0.51 -17.05
C LEU A 95 -17.34 -0.78 -17.39
N GLU A 96 -17.85 -0.24 -18.50
CA GLU A 96 -19.20 -0.54 -18.98
C GLU A 96 -19.35 -2.03 -19.33
N GLU A 97 -18.35 -2.63 -19.97
CA GLU A 97 -18.30 -4.07 -20.23
C GLU A 97 -18.36 -4.88 -18.92
N ILE A 98 -17.43 -4.61 -18.00
CA ILE A 98 -17.35 -5.22 -16.65
C ILE A 98 -18.70 -5.14 -15.93
N TYR A 99 -19.29 -3.94 -15.89
CA TYR A 99 -20.54 -3.72 -15.20
C TYR A 99 -21.73 -4.37 -15.89
N SER A 100 -21.72 -4.48 -17.22
CA SER A 100 -22.76 -5.19 -17.97
C SER A 100 -22.77 -6.70 -17.70
N HIS A 101 -21.60 -7.30 -17.49
CA HIS A 101 -21.48 -8.73 -17.21
C HIS A 101 -21.84 -9.07 -15.76
N LYS A 102 -21.72 -8.09 -14.86
CA LYS A 102 -21.76 -8.33 -13.40
C LYS A 102 -22.88 -7.56 -12.71
N THR A 103 -23.88 -7.14 -13.46
CA THR A 103 -25.04 -6.37 -12.98
C THR A 103 -25.80 -7.04 -11.84
N ASP A 104 -25.73 -8.37 -11.72
CA ASP A 104 -26.48 -9.16 -10.74
C ASP A 104 -25.66 -9.54 -9.49
N PHE A 105 -24.36 -9.20 -9.46
CA PHE A 105 -23.44 -9.55 -8.37
C PHE A 105 -23.19 -8.32 -7.49
N CYS A 106 -24.11 -8.05 -6.57
CA CYS A 106 -23.95 -6.95 -5.62
C CYS A 106 -23.04 -7.33 -4.45
N ILE A 107 -22.03 -6.51 -4.17
CA ILE A 107 -20.98 -6.81 -3.19
C ILE A 107 -21.40 -6.48 -1.76
N CYS A 108 -22.11 -5.36 -1.55
CA CYS A 108 -22.49 -4.97 -0.19
C CYS A 108 -23.90 -5.44 0.17
N ARG A 109 -24.90 -5.12 -0.67
CA ARG A 109 -26.31 -5.45 -0.43
C ARG A 109 -27.05 -5.71 -1.73
N HIS A 110 -28.05 -6.59 -1.68
CA HIS A 110 -28.86 -6.96 -2.84
C HIS A 110 -29.78 -5.84 -3.35
N ASP A 111 -30.11 -4.84 -2.53
CA ASP A 111 -31.01 -3.73 -2.85
C ASP A 111 -30.29 -2.47 -3.38
N GLN A 112 -28.98 -2.56 -3.63
CA GLN A 112 -28.18 -1.43 -4.10
C GLN A 112 -28.56 -0.98 -5.53
N PRO A 113 -28.45 0.33 -5.81
CA PRO A 113 -28.59 0.83 -7.17
C PRO A 113 -27.47 0.28 -8.07
N ARG A 114 -27.86 -0.22 -9.25
CA ARG A 114 -26.92 -0.78 -10.23
C ARG A 114 -26.07 0.31 -10.90
N PRO A 115 -24.83 0.00 -11.31
CA PRO A 115 -24.11 -1.25 -11.06
C PRO A 115 -23.68 -1.37 -9.59
N CYS A 116 -23.76 -2.56 -9.00
CA CYS A 116 -23.55 -2.80 -7.56
C CYS A 116 -22.29 -3.65 -7.26
N TRP A 117 -21.36 -3.71 -8.21
CA TRP A 117 -20.08 -4.42 -8.08
C TRP A 117 -18.98 -3.50 -7.51
N TYR A 118 -17.71 -3.94 -7.52
CA TYR A 118 -16.58 -3.12 -7.09
C TYR A 118 -16.50 -1.79 -7.84
N ARG A 119 -16.11 -0.74 -7.12
CA ARG A 119 -16.05 0.63 -7.65
C ARG A 119 -14.63 0.98 -8.02
N PHE A 120 -14.38 1.32 -9.28
CA PHE A 120 -13.05 1.71 -9.74
C PHE A 120 -12.94 3.22 -9.93
N GLY A 121 -11.85 3.80 -9.43
CA GLY A 121 -11.49 5.19 -9.63
C GLY A 121 -10.10 5.36 -10.21
N PHE A 122 -9.93 6.41 -11.01
CA PHE A 122 -8.67 6.72 -11.68
C PHE A 122 -8.30 8.18 -11.45
N ALA A 123 -7.18 8.39 -10.77
CA ALA A 123 -6.58 9.69 -10.53
C ALA A 123 -5.33 9.83 -11.39
N PHE A 124 -5.19 10.93 -12.13
CA PHE A 124 -4.05 11.21 -12.97
C PHE A 124 -3.23 12.38 -12.42
N LEU A 125 -1.92 12.25 -12.48
CA LEU A 125 -1.01 13.32 -12.13
C LEU A 125 0.13 13.34 -13.15
N ARG A 126 0.47 14.52 -13.66
CA ARG A 126 1.56 14.65 -14.62
C ARG A 126 2.88 14.22 -14.01
N GLN A 127 3.15 14.70 -12.79
CA GLN A 127 4.37 14.39 -12.04
C GLN A 127 4.11 14.50 -10.55
N MET A 128 4.61 13.53 -9.79
CA MET A 128 4.60 13.58 -8.34
C MET A 128 5.85 14.29 -7.84
N LEU A 129 5.68 15.41 -7.15
CA LEU A 129 6.75 16.09 -6.43
C LEU A 129 6.44 16.02 -4.93
N PRO A 130 7.12 15.15 -4.19
CA PRO A 130 6.82 14.94 -2.79
C PRO A 130 7.10 16.17 -1.94
N VAL A 131 6.22 16.40 -0.97
CA VAL A 131 6.33 17.52 -0.02
C VAL A 131 6.49 16.96 1.38
N ASP A 132 7.36 17.58 2.18
CA ASP A 132 7.52 17.27 3.60
C ASP A 132 6.16 17.35 4.29
N SER A 133 5.80 16.34 5.08
CA SER A 133 4.47 16.23 5.72
C SER A 133 3.27 16.28 4.75
N GLY A 134 3.50 16.13 3.44
CA GLY A 134 2.45 16.04 2.42
C GLY A 134 1.60 14.79 2.55
N VAL A 135 2.16 13.73 3.14
CA VAL A 135 1.45 12.51 3.55
C VAL A 135 1.67 12.25 5.04
N SER A 136 0.64 11.74 5.71
CA SER A 136 0.69 11.32 7.10
C SER A 136 -0.30 10.18 7.31
N HIS A 137 0.00 9.30 8.28
CA HIS A 137 -0.94 8.27 8.74
C HIS A 137 -2.13 8.88 9.48
N LEU A 138 -1.97 10.09 10.03
CA LEU A 138 -3.05 10.84 10.70
C LEU A 138 -4.01 11.47 9.69
N TYR A 139 -3.59 11.64 8.44
CA TYR A 139 -4.47 12.18 7.42
C TYR A 139 -5.46 11.12 7.00
N SER A 140 -6.70 11.55 6.83
CA SER A 140 -7.83 10.72 6.48
C SER A 140 -8.85 11.53 5.69
N ARG A 141 -9.97 10.89 5.36
CA ARG A 141 -11.18 11.58 4.87
C ARG A 141 -11.57 12.79 5.72
N GLU A 142 -11.54 12.66 7.04
CA GLU A 142 -12.08 13.65 7.98
C GLU A 142 -11.08 14.76 8.31
N PHE A 143 -9.79 14.46 8.15
CA PHE A 143 -8.72 15.38 8.47
C PHE A 143 -7.66 15.35 7.36
N CYS A 144 -7.67 16.39 6.51
CA CYS A 144 -6.65 16.58 5.47
C CYS A 144 -6.29 18.07 5.35
N PRO A 145 -5.15 18.52 5.91
CA PRO A 145 -4.80 19.93 5.92
C PRO A 145 -4.28 20.39 4.54
N THR A 146 -5.08 21.21 3.85
CA THR A 146 -4.72 21.81 2.56
C THR A 146 -3.69 22.94 2.72
N ASN A 147 -3.82 23.77 3.75
CA ASN A 147 -2.97 24.96 3.93
C ASN A 147 -1.58 24.66 4.51
N GLU A 148 -1.45 23.68 5.41
CA GLU A 148 -0.13 23.30 5.98
C GLU A 148 0.78 22.63 4.96
N THR A 149 0.19 21.89 4.01
CA THR A 149 0.92 21.16 2.96
C THR A 149 1.45 22.09 1.86
N LEU A 150 0.90 23.31 1.72
CA LEU A 150 1.41 24.34 0.80
C LEU A 150 2.52 25.22 1.40
N LEU A 151 2.67 25.27 2.73
CA LEU A 151 3.56 26.24 3.41
C LEU A 151 4.94 25.67 3.79
N ARG A 152 5.18 24.37 3.60
CA ARG A 152 6.49 23.73 3.86
C ARG A 152 7.15 23.17 2.59
N TYR A 153 7.12 23.91 1.49
CA TYR A 153 8.10 23.73 0.40
C TYR A 153 9.50 24.14 0.90
N THR A 154 10.13 23.29 1.72
CA THR A 154 11.48 23.48 2.21
C THR A 154 12.46 23.28 1.06
N LYS A 155 13.38 24.24 0.88
CA LYS A 155 14.41 24.31 -0.18
C LYS A 155 15.37 23.10 -0.28
N ASN A 156 15.20 22.05 0.52
CA ASN A 156 16.10 20.91 0.65
C ASN A 156 15.52 19.59 0.11
N HIS A 157 14.85 19.63 -1.06
CA HIS A 157 14.28 18.44 -1.72
C HIS A 157 15.30 17.35 -2.09
N GLY A 158 16.60 17.66 -2.14
CA GLY A 158 17.64 16.69 -2.45
C GLY A 158 17.83 15.58 -1.40
N ALA A 159 17.24 15.72 -0.20
CA ALA A 159 17.50 14.82 0.92
C ALA A 159 16.30 13.94 1.36
N LEU A 160 15.06 14.23 0.93
CA LEU A 160 13.91 13.69 1.66
C LEU A 160 13.39 12.32 1.19
N LEU A 161 13.53 11.98 -0.10
CA LEU A 161 13.09 10.69 -0.65
C LEU A 161 14.10 10.19 -1.69
N THR A 162 15.26 9.76 -1.20
CA THR A 162 16.35 9.24 -2.03
C THR A 162 16.18 7.76 -2.38
N THR A 163 15.31 7.05 -1.67
CA THR A 163 15.14 5.60 -1.79
C THR A 163 13.85 5.24 -2.52
N LYS A 164 13.87 4.10 -3.23
CA LYS A 164 12.71 3.54 -3.92
C LYS A 164 11.56 3.33 -2.95
N GLU A 165 11.84 2.75 -1.78
CA GLU A 165 10.86 2.41 -0.75
C GLU A 165 10.17 3.66 -0.21
N SER A 166 10.93 4.73 0.02
CA SER A 166 10.36 5.98 0.51
C SER A 166 9.43 6.63 -0.52
N MET A 167 9.78 6.55 -1.81
CA MET A 167 8.94 7.07 -2.89
C MET A 167 7.70 6.20 -3.08
N GLN A 168 7.84 4.87 -2.98
CA GLN A 168 6.71 3.96 -3.01
C GLN A 168 5.73 4.26 -1.86
N HIS A 169 6.24 4.35 -0.64
CA HIS A 169 5.43 4.67 0.54
C HIS A 169 4.69 6.00 0.39
N TYR A 170 5.35 7.04 -0.12
CA TYR A 170 4.68 8.32 -0.36
C TYR A 170 3.54 8.19 -1.38
N GLY A 171 3.78 7.52 -2.51
CA GLY A 171 2.75 7.30 -3.54
C GLY A 171 1.59 6.43 -3.07
N ASP A 172 1.85 5.38 -2.30
CA ASP A 172 0.83 4.50 -1.70
C ASP A 172 -0.08 5.30 -0.76
N HIS A 173 0.51 6.14 0.11
CA HIS A 173 -0.25 7.01 0.99
C HIS A 173 -1.02 8.11 0.23
N PHE A 174 -0.46 8.62 -0.86
CA PHE A 174 -1.13 9.59 -1.72
C PHE A 174 -2.39 8.98 -2.35
N ALA A 175 -2.27 7.78 -2.93
CA ALA A 175 -3.40 7.04 -3.51
C ALA A 175 -4.45 6.72 -2.43
N ARG A 176 -4.03 6.26 -1.25
CA ARG A 176 -4.94 6.00 -0.11
C ARG A 176 -5.75 7.23 0.27
N LEU A 177 -5.11 8.39 0.41
CA LEU A 177 -5.79 9.62 0.80
C LEU A 177 -6.80 10.09 -0.25
N ILE A 178 -6.50 9.96 -1.54
CA ILE A 178 -7.47 10.26 -2.59
C ILE A 178 -8.67 9.33 -2.48
N ARG A 179 -8.44 8.02 -2.36
CA ARG A 179 -9.49 7.01 -2.28
C ARG A 179 -10.46 7.30 -1.14
N GLU A 180 -9.92 7.49 0.07
CA GLU A 180 -10.71 7.79 1.27
C GLU A 180 -11.53 9.09 1.15
N ARG A 181 -11.01 10.09 0.43
CA ARG A 181 -11.70 11.38 0.22
C ARG A 181 -12.75 11.31 -0.89
N TRP A 182 -12.57 10.44 -1.87
CA TRP A 182 -13.47 10.31 -3.02
C TRP A 182 -14.77 9.57 -2.72
N LEU A 183 -14.80 8.75 -1.65
CA LEU A 183 -16.02 8.07 -1.17
C LEU A 183 -16.76 7.34 -2.30
N MET A 184 -16.03 6.53 -3.08
CA MET A 184 -16.59 5.89 -4.27
C MET A 184 -17.47 4.68 -3.95
N GLY A 185 -17.15 3.98 -2.85
CA GLY A 185 -17.85 2.78 -2.39
C GLY A 185 -18.88 3.06 -1.29
N GLU A 186 -19.81 2.13 -1.11
CA GLU A 186 -20.80 2.15 -0.03
C GLU A 186 -20.36 1.34 1.20
N CYS A 187 -19.58 0.28 1.00
CA CYS A 187 -19.09 -0.64 2.03
C CYS A 187 -17.58 -0.88 1.91
N ASP A 188 -16.85 0.12 1.41
CA ASP A 188 -15.40 0.04 1.16
C ASP A 188 -15.01 -0.99 0.08
N GLU A 189 -15.88 -1.20 -0.92
CA GLU A 189 -15.68 -2.01 -2.12
C GLU A 189 -14.94 -1.27 -3.25
N ASP A 190 -14.23 -0.20 -2.91
CA ASP A 190 -13.63 0.72 -3.87
C ASP A 190 -12.12 0.47 -4.08
N VAL A 191 -11.68 0.62 -5.33
CA VAL A 191 -10.30 0.51 -5.78
C VAL A 191 -9.94 1.80 -6.50
N LEU A 192 -8.84 2.44 -6.09
CA LEU A 192 -8.31 3.63 -6.75
C LEU A 192 -6.97 3.32 -7.39
N PHE A 193 -6.83 3.65 -8.67
CA PHE A 193 -5.55 3.73 -9.37
C PHE A 193 -5.10 5.18 -9.47
N LEU A 194 -3.93 5.49 -8.91
CA LEU A 194 -3.23 6.75 -9.11
C LEU A 194 -2.15 6.55 -10.17
N ILE A 195 -2.32 7.18 -11.33
CA ILE A 195 -1.46 7.03 -12.49
C ILE A 195 -0.62 8.29 -12.65
N LEU A 196 0.69 8.14 -12.48
CA LEU A 196 1.68 9.17 -12.76
C LEU A 196 2.13 9.06 -14.20
N LEU A 197 2.02 10.13 -14.98
CA LEU A 197 2.46 10.12 -16.37
C LEU A 197 3.98 10.23 -16.50
N ARG A 198 4.64 10.86 -15.53
CA ARG A 198 6.10 10.86 -15.38
C ARG A 198 6.50 10.09 -14.13
N ARG A 199 7.09 8.91 -14.34
CA ARG A 199 7.66 8.09 -13.27
C ARG A 199 8.84 8.81 -12.58
N PRO A 200 8.86 8.87 -11.23
CA PRO A 200 10.03 9.32 -10.48
C PRO A 200 11.26 8.43 -10.72
N ASP A 201 12.45 9.04 -10.83
CA ASP A 201 13.70 8.33 -11.11
C ASP A 201 14.01 7.21 -10.12
N GLN A 202 13.58 7.36 -8.86
CA GLN A 202 13.76 6.38 -7.79
C GLN A 202 13.00 5.06 -8.04
N LEU A 203 11.95 5.10 -8.87
CA LEU A 203 11.10 3.95 -9.19
C LEU A 203 11.51 3.24 -10.48
N ILE A 204 12.52 3.75 -11.19
CA ILE A 204 13.08 3.11 -12.39
C ILE A 204 13.89 1.89 -11.94
N SER A 205 13.66 0.75 -12.59
CA SER A 205 14.41 -0.47 -12.29
C SER A 205 15.82 -0.34 -12.85
N ARG A 206 16.84 -0.36 -11.97
CA ARG A 206 18.27 -0.31 -12.35
C ARG A 206 18.73 -1.48 -13.23
N ASN A 207 17.87 -2.49 -13.44
CA ASN A 207 18.15 -3.65 -14.26
C ASN A 207 17.95 -3.40 -15.78
N ALA A 208 17.38 -2.26 -16.17
CA ALA A 208 17.32 -1.88 -17.58
C ALA A 208 18.73 -1.44 -18.04
N MET A 209 19.37 -2.29 -18.87
CA MET A 209 20.63 -2.03 -19.60
C MET A 209 20.63 -0.73 -20.46
N ALA A 210 19.56 0.08 -20.41
CA ALA A 210 19.43 1.37 -21.08
C ALA A 210 20.30 2.48 -20.45
N HIS A 211 20.68 2.37 -19.16
CA HIS A 211 21.56 3.36 -18.52
C HIS A 211 22.99 3.36 -19.07
N ALA A 212 23.41 2.32 -19.79
CA ALA A 212 24.76 2.20 -20.33
C ALA A 212 24.96 2.91 -21.69
N PHE A 213 23.89 3.28 -22.42
CA PHE A 213 23.98 3.72 -23.82
C PHE A 213 23.45 5.12 -24.12
N GLY A 214 23.21 5.97 -23.11
CA GLY A 214 22.90 7.39 -23.33
C GLY A 214 21.58 7.65 -24.06
N SER A 215 20.68 6.66 -24.16
CA SER A 215 19.32 6.89 -24.64
C SER A 215 18.56 7.72 -23.61
N SER A 216 17.98 8.83 -24.06
CA SER A 216 17.06 9.65 -23.27
C SER A 216 16.08 8.74 -22.52
N ILE A 217 16.03 8.85 -21.18
CA ILE A 217 15.01 8.19 -20.36
C ILE A 217 13.68 8.71 -20.88
N ILE A 218 12.92 7.88 -21.58
CA ILE A 218 11.55 8.22 -21.95
C ILE A 218 10.77 8.16 -20.63
N PRO A 219 10.15 9.27 -20.18
CA PRO A 219 9.35 9.23 -18.97
C PRO A 219 8.17 8.28 -19.20
N ALA A 220 8.25 7.09 -18.60
CA ALA A 220 7.19 6.11 -18.62
C ALA A 220 6.18 6.42 -17.51
N PRO A 221 4.90 6.05 -17.67
CA PRO A 221 3.96 6.12 -16.58
C PRO A 221 4.28 5.15 -15.43
N TYR A 222 3.67 5.40 -14.27
CA TYR A 222 3.73 4.53 -13.10
C TYR A 222 2.39 4.53 -12.37
N ILE A 223 1.94 3.35 -11.93
CA ILE A 223 0.64 3.11 -11.30
C ILE A 223 0.85 2.79 -9.82
N PHE A 224 0.21 3.58 -8.97
CA PHE A 224 -0.07 3.26 -7.58
C PHE A 224 -1.52 2.78 -7.46
N ALA A 225 -1.79 1.86 -6.55
CA ALA A 225 -3.14 1.38 -6.30
C ALA A 225 -3.46 1.40 -4.80
N SER A 226 -4.68 1.79 -4.47
CA SER A 226 -5.23 1.73 -3.11
C SER A 226 -6.54 0.97 -3.11
N TYR A 227 -6.74 0.16 -2.07
CA TYR A 227 -7.88 -0.74 -1.94
C TYR A 227 -8.67 -0.38 -0.68
N GLY A 228 -9.99 -0.46 -0.77
CA GLY A 228 -10.87 -0.38 0.39
C GLY A 228 -10.76 -1.62 1.29
N PRO A 229 -11.02 -1.48 2.61
CA PRO A 229 -11.00 -2.59 3.55
C PRO A 229 -11.71 -3.87 3.09
N LEU A 230 -12.91 -3.78 2.48
CA LEU A 230 -13.64 -4.97 2.04
C LEU A 230 -12.93 -5.70 0.90
N VAL A 231 -12.29 -4.96 -0.02
CA VAL A 231 -11.48 -5.54 -1.10
C VAL A 231 -10.34 -6.35 -0.52
N LEU A 232 -9.64 -5.81 0.48
CA LEU A 232 -8.53 -6.50 1.15
C LEU A 232 -9.02 -7.77 1.85
N GLU A 233 -10.11 -7.70 2.61
CA GLU A 233 -10.69 -8.86 3.31
C GLU A 233 -11.01 -10.03 2.34
N LYS A 234 -11.52 -9.70 1.16
CA LYS A 234 -11.85 -10.71 0.14
C LYS A 234 -10.61 -11.28 -0.52
N ILE A 235 -9.59 -10.47 -0.78
CA ILE A 235 -8.30 -10.93 -1.31
C ILE A 235 -7.56 -11.81 -0.29
N GLU A 236 -7.62 -11.50 0.99
CA GLU A 236 -7.07 -12.35 2.06
C GLU A 236 -7.69 -13.76 2.07
N ALA A 237 -8.97 -13.90 1.68
CA ALA A 237 -9.61 -15.21 1.53
C ALA A 237 -9.08 -16.00 0.33
N LEU A 238 -8.62 -15.32 -0.72
CA LEU A 238 -8.01 -15.94 -1.91
C LEU A 238 -6.55 -16.34 -1.67
N ASP A 239 -5.80 -15.49 -0.96
CA ASP A 239 -4.40 -15.70 -0.57
C ASP A 239 -4.32 -15.99 0.94
N PRO A 240 -4.84 -17.11 1.48
CA PRO A 240 -4.83 -17.37 2.92
C PRO A 240 -3.40 -17.39 3.47
N GLU A 241 -3.18 -16.84 4.66
CA GLU A 241 -1.88 -16.84 5.34
C GLU A 241 -1.36 -18.27 5.48
N GLU A 242 -0.29 -18.61 4.76
CA GLU A 242 0.51 -19.79 5.10
C GLU A 242 1.36 -19.41 6.32
N GLU A 243 1.15 -20.11 7.45
CA GLU A 243 1.74 -19.79 8.76
C GLU A 243 3.30 -19.77 8.80
N ASP A 244 3.98 -20.14 7.71
CA ASP A 244 5.44 -20.35 7.67
C ASP A 244 6.27 -19.19 7.07
N PHE A 245 5.65 -18.12 6.53
CA PHE A 245 6.39 -17.00 5.95
C PHE A 245 6.27 -15.70 6.77
N PRO A 246 7.38 -14.96 7.00
CA PRO A 246 7.31 -13.71 7.74
C PRO A 246 6.40 -12.70 7.02
N LEU A 247 5.37 -12.23 7.74
CA LEU A 247 4.31 -11.27 7.36
C LEU A 247 4.76 -9.96 6.69
N LYS A 248 6.07 -9.73 6.53
CA LYS A 248 6.64 -8.46 6.09
C LYS A 248 6.87 -8.34 4.58
N PHE A 249 6.67 -9.43 3.81
CA PHE A 249 6.97 -9.47 2.37
C PHE A 249 5.87 -10.09 1.50
N ARG A 250 4.67 -10.35 2.04
CA ARG A 250 3.62 -10.90 1.18
C ARG A 250 3.06 -9.80 0.29
N VAL A 251 3.23 -9.99 -1.01
CA VAL A 251 2.65 -9.15 -2.06
C VAL A 251 1.32 -9.79 -2.44
N ASP A 252 0.22 -9.16 -2.05
CA ASP A 252 -1.14 -9.64 -2.35
C ASP A 252 -1.35 -9.74 -3.88
N SER A 253 -2.23 -10.63 -4.33
CA SER A 253 -2.43 -10.89 -5.77
C SER A 253 -2.70 -9.61 -6.59
N LEU A 254 -3.46 -8.65 -6.05
CA LEU A 254 -3.70 -7.36 -6.71
C LEU A 254 -2.43 -6.53 -6.85
N ARG A 255 -1.57 -6.51 -5.83
CA ARG A 255 -0.29 -5.81 -5.87
C ARG A 255 0.66 -6.42 -6.91
N ARG A 256 0.69 -7.75 -7.05
CA ARG A 256 1.46 -8.44 -8.10
C ARG A 256 1.02 -8.03 -9.51
N ILE A 257 -0.28 -7.80 -9.72
CA ILE A 257 -0.79 -7.32 -11.01
C ILE A 257 -0.25 -5.92 -11.29
N VAL A 258 -0.38 -4.99 -10.33
CA VAL A 258 0.10 -3.61 -10.49
C VAL A 258 1.60 -3.56 -10.74
N GLU A 259 2.39 -4.35 -10.01
CA GLU A 259 3.84 -4.45 -10.21
C GLU A 259 4.20 -4.97 -11.61
N ALA A 260 3.53 -6.03 -12.09
CA ALA A 260 3.73 -6.55 -13.44
C ALA A 260 3.34 -5.54 -14.54
N GLU A 261 2.24 -4.79 -14.35
CA GLU A 261 1.85 -3.76 -15.31
C GLU A 261 2.80 -2.54 -15.29
N ASN A 262 3.37 -2.21 -14.13
CA ASN A 262 4.41 -1.18 -14.04
C ASN A 262 5.71 -1.58 -14.77
N GLU A 263 6.08 -2.86 -14.76
CA GLU A 263 7.19 -3.37 -15.57
C GLU A 263 6.86 -3.27 -17.06
N ASN A 264 5.64 -3.59 -17.48
CA ASN A 264 5.22 -3.41 -18.87
C ASN A 264 5.27 -1.93 -19.28
N LEU A 265 4.83 -1.00 -18.44
CA LEU A 265 4.97 0.44 -18.71
C LEU A 265 6.44 0.86 -18.88
N GLU A 266 7.35 0.27 -18.09
CA GLU A 266 8.79 0.51 -18.21
C GLU A 266 9.35 -0.01 -19.55
N ASN A 267 8.81 -1.15 -20.01
CA ASN A 267 9.17 -1.76 -21.29
C ASN A 267 8.54 -1.05 -22.50
N GLY A 268 7.82 0.06 -22.30
CA GLY A 268 7.29 0.91 -23.37
C GLY A 268 5.91 0.49 -23.90
N TYR A 269 5.18 -0.36 -23.19
CA TYR A 269 3.78 -0.65 -23.54
C TYR A 269 2.90 0.60 -23.33
N PRO A 270 1.93 0.87 -24.22
CA PRO A 270 1.11 2.08 -24.14
C PRO A 270 0.13 2.00 -22.96
N LEU A 271 -0.09 3.15 -22.29
CA LEU A 271 -0.97 3.25 -21.11
C LEU A 271 -2.38 2.73 -21.38
N LYS A 272 -2.93 2.98 -22.57
CA LYS A 272 -4.22 2.45 -23.02
C LYS A 272 -4.30 0.93 -22.87
N ALA A 273 -3.35 0.18 -23.45
CA ALA A 273 -3.36 -1.28 -23.41
C ALA A 273 -3.10 -1.81 -21.99
N ILE A 274 -2.27 -1.11 -21.21
CA ILE A 274 -2.01 -1.47 -19.82
C ILE A 274 -3.26 -1.31 -18.96
N THR A 275 -4.02 -0.24 -19.16
CA THR A 275 -5.22 0.03 -18.38
C THR A 275 -6.33 -0.99 -18.66
N GLU A 276 -6.48 -1.41 -19.93
CA GLU A 276 -7.39 -2.50 -20.31
C GLU A 276 -7.02 -3.82 -19.62
N ARG A 277 -5.76 -4.23 -19.72
CA ARG A 277 -5.27 -5.47 -19.09
C ARG A 277 -5.32 -5.43 -17.57
N LEU A 278 -5.04 -4.27 -16.98
CA LEU A 278 -5.12 -4.05 -15.55
C LEU A 278 -6.55 -4.31 -15.06
N LEU A 279 -7.55 -3.69 -15.69
CA LEU A 279 -8.96 -3.89 -15.35
C LEU A 279 -9.41 -5.33 -15.56
N GLU A 280 -9.02 -5.98 -16.66
CA GLU A 280 -9.35 -7.38 -16.94
C GLU A 280 -8.79 -8.33 -15.86
N ARG A 281 -7.50 -8.18 -15.51
CA ARG A 281 -6.87 -9.01 -14.46
C ARG A 281 -7.44 -8.73 -13.07
N PHE A 282 -7.84 -7.49 -12.80
CA PHE A 282 -8.52 -7.13 -11.56
C PHE A 282 -9.92 -7.74 -11.48
N GLU A 283 -10.72 -7.66 -12.54
CA GLU A 283 -12.03 -8.32 -12.62
C GLU A 283 -11.91 -9.82 -12.34
N GLU A 284 -10.97 -10.50 -13.00
CA GLU A 284 -10.77 -11.93 -12.83
C GLU A 284 -10.37 -12.28 -11.39
N THR A 285 -9.40 -11.55 -10.84
CA THR A 285 -8.88 -11.80 -9.49
C THR A 285 -9.94 -11.52 -8.43
N LEU A 286 -10.67 -10.42 -8.55
CA LEU A 286 -11.75 -10.06 -7.62
C LEU A 286 -12.93 -11.02 -7.71
N SER A 287 -13.24 -11.54 -8.90
CA SER A 287 -14.26 -12.58 -9.08
C SER A 287 -13.87 -13.88 -8.38
N ARG A 288 -12.62 -14.32 -8.55
CA ARG A 288 -12.08 -15.50 -7.84
C ARG A 288 -12.05 -15.30 -6.34
N ALA A 289 -11.71 -14.10 -5.88
CA ALA A 289 -11.72 -13.74 -4.47
C ALA A 289 -13.13 -13.81 -3.88
N GLU A 290 -14.15 -13.38 -4.63
CA GLU A 290 -15.55 -13.53 -4.23
C GLU A 290 -15.94 -15.00 -4.07
N GLU A 291 -15.61 -15.83 -5.06
CA GLU A 291 -15.89 -17.26 -5.03
C GLU A 291 -15.19 -17.95 -3.86
N ALA A 292 -13.92 -17.60 -3.58
CA ALA A 292 -13.16 -18.12 -2.46
C ALA A 292 -13.72 -17.65 -1.10
N TYR A 293 -14.17 -16.40 -1.01
CA TYR A 293 -14.77 -15.85 0.20
C TYR A 293 -16.13 -16.47 0.50
N ALA A 294 -16.96 -16.70 -0.53
CA ALA A 294 -18.27 -17.33 -0.41
C ALA A 294 -18.20 -18.85 -0.20
N ALA A 295 -17.10 -19.49 -0.59
CA ALA A 295 -16.91 -20.92 -0.36
C ALA A 295 -16.98 -21.23 1.15
N PRO A 296 -17.69 -22.30 1.56
CA PRO A 296 -17.75 -22.69 2.96
C PRO A 296 -16.34 -23.01 3.43
N ARG A 297 -15.74 -22.11 4.21
CA ARG A 297 -14.44 -22.35 4.84
C ARG A 297 -14.58 -23.63 5.65
N VAL A 298 -13.89 -24.68 5.20
CA VAL A 298 -13.69 -25.89 5.99
C VAL A 298 -12.86 -25.46 7.18
N ARG A 299 -13.52 -24.93 8.22
CA ARG A 299 -12.91 -24.74 9.53
C ARG A 299 -12.23 -26.06 9.83
N HIS A 300 -10.97 -26.02 10.21
CA HIS A 300 -10.26 -27.20 10.70
C HIS A 300 -11.15 -27.89 11.73
N HIS A 301 -11.86 -28.92 11.28
CA HIS A 301 -12.68 -29.72 12.15
C HIS A 301 -11.66 -30.40 13.03
N ILE A 302 -11.64 -30.05 14.32
CA ILE A 302 -10.92 -30.85 15.31
C ILE A 302 -11.43 -32.26 15.07
N PRO A 303 -10.58 -33.20 14.64
CA PRO A 303 -11.06 -34.48 14.18
C PRO A 303 -11.77 -35.18 15.34
N ASP A 304 -12.89 -35.85 15.07
CA ASP A 304 -13.78 -36.38 16.11
C ASP A 304 -13.05 -37.26 17.12
N TRP A 305 -11.99 -37.96 16.68
CA TRP A 305 -11.14 -38.74 17.58
C TRP A 305 -10.47 -37.89 18.66
N ALA A 306 -10.06 -36.66 18.37
CA ALA A 306 -9.42 -35.77 19.32
C ALA A 306 -10.42 -35.30 20.38
N ILE A 307 -11.66 -35.00 19.98
CA ILE A 307 -12.75 -34.65 20.92
C ILE A 307 -13.03 -35.81 21.87
N VAL A 308 -13.09 -37.05 21.34
CA VAL A 308 -13.30 -38.26 22.15
C VAL A 308 -12.14 -38.47 23.14
N VAL A 309 -10.89 -38.25 22.71
CA VAL A 309 -9.71 -38.38 23.59
C VAL A 309 -9.75 -37.34 24.72
N PHE A 310 -10.05 -36.07 24.41
CA PHE A 310 -10.18 -35.03 25.44
C PHE A 310 -11.32 -35.30 26.42
N ALA A 311 -12.48 -35.74 25.93
CA ALA A 311 -13.62 -36.10 26.77
C ALA A 311 -13.31 -37.31 27.68
N ALA A 312 -12.66 -38.34 27.15
CA ALA A 312 -12.24 -39.51 27.93
C ALA A 312 -11.21 -39.13 28.99
N CYS A 313 -10.24 -38.26 28.66
CA CYS A 313 -9.25 -37.77 29.60
C CYS A 313 -9.90 -36.97 30.75
N ALA A 314 -10.83 -36.08 30.43
CA ALA A 314 -11.58 -35.32 31.42
C ALA A 314 -12.40 -36.25 32.35
N PHE A 315 -13.07 -37.27 31.79
CA PHE A 315 -13.82 -38.24 32.57
C PHE A 315 -12.92 -39.05 33.51
N LEU A 316 -11.74 -39.50 33.05
CA LEU A 316 -10.76 -40.19 33.88
C LEU A 316 -10.22 -39.29 35.01
N CYS A 317 -9.99 -38.01 34.75
CA CYS A 317 -9.61 -37.04 35.78
C CYS A 317 -10.70 -36.87 36.85
N VAL A 318 -11.98 -36.83 36.45
CA VAL A 318 -13.12 -36.78 37.38
C VAL A 318 -13.21 -38.06 38.21
N LEU A 319 -13.02 -39.23 37.60
CA LEU A 319 -13.01 -40.51 38.31
C LEU A 319 -11.87 -40.61 39.33
N MET A 320 -10.67 -40.12 38.98
CA MET A 320 -9.55 -40.04 39.93
C MET A 320 -9.87 -39.11 41.10
N ALA A 321 -10.45 -37.93 40.84
CA ALA A 321 -10.87 -37.00 41.89
C ALA A 321 -11.92 -37.65 42.81
N PHE A 322 -12.88 -38.38 42.25
CA PHE A 322 -13.88 -39.11 43.03
C PHE A 322 -13.25 -40.23 43.86
N GLY A 323 -12.31 -40.99 43.30
CA GLY A 323 -11.55 -42.03 44.01
C GLY A 323 -10.73 -41.49 45.17
N LEU A 324 -10.09 -40.32 45.01
CA LEU A 324 -9.36 -39.63 46.07
C LEU A 324 -10.29 -39.11 47.17
N CYS A 325 -11.48 -38.60 46.81
CA CYS A 325 -12.50 -38.20 47.78
C CYS A 325 -13.03 -39.39 48.58
N LEU A 326 -13.24 -40.55 47.96
CA LEU A 326 -13.67 -41.77 48.64
C LEU A 326 -12.58 -42.35 49.56
N MET A 327 -11.31 -42.39 49.14
CA MET A 327 -10.21 -42.84 50.00
C MET A 327 -10.00 -41.95 51.23
N ARG A 328 -10.28 -40.65 51.13
CA ARG A 328 -10.23 -39.74 52.29
C ARG A 328 -11.30 -40.06 53.34
N THR A 329 -12.39 -40.72 52.94
CA THR A 329 -13.47 -41.16 53.85
C THR A 329 -13.30 -42.57 54.40
N SER A 330 -12.49 -43.44 53.77
CA SER A 330 -12.30 -44.84 54.21
C SER A 330 -11.16 -45.04 55.23
N VAL A 331 -10.25 -44.07 55.41
CA VAL A 331 -9.09 -44.20 56.32
C VAL A 331 -9.41 -43.82 57.79
N ARG A 332 -10.66 -43.47 58.14
CA ARG A 332 -11.03 -43.11 59.53
C ARG A 332 -11.44 -44.28 60.45
N ARG A 333 -11.25 -45.54 60.03
CA ARG A 333 -11.42 -46.72 60.90
C ARG A 333 -10.28 -47.72 60.71
N GLY A 334 -9.20 -47.52 61.47
CA GLY A 334 -8.09 -48.46 61.60
C GLY A 334 -7.17 -48.05 62.75
N SER A 335 -7.22 -48.81 63.83
CA SER A 335 -6.58 -48.64 65.14
C SER A 335 -5.07 -48.37 65.12
N GLN A 336 -4.58 -47.46 65.97
CA GLN A 336 -3.16 -47.32 66.32
C GLN A 336 -2.76 -48.38 67.36
N ARG A 337 -1.75 -49.22 67.09
CA ARG A 337 -0.88 -49.79 68.13
C ARG A 337 0.44 -50.35 67.57
N GLY A 338 1.58 -49.81 68.03
CA GLY A 338 2.90 -50.47 68.01
C GLY A 338 3.98 -49.86 67.11
N LYS A 339 4.87 -49.05 67.69
CA LYS A 339 6.21 -48.65 67.17
C LYS A 339 7.25 -49.78 67.40
N PRO A 340 8.53 -49.65 67.03
CA PRO A 340 9.15 -49.23 65.75
C PRO A 340 10.27 -50.21 65.29
N ALA A 341 10.80 -50.11 64.07
CA ALA A 341 12.19 -50.48 63.77
C ALA A 341 12.65 -49.86 62.44
N ASP A 342 13.61 -48.94 62.56
CA ASP A 342 14.46 -48.47 61.47
C ASP A 342 15.15 -49.64 60.75
N THR A 343 15.28 -49.55 59.42
CA THR A 343 16.59 -49.60 58.73
C THR A 343 16.45 -49.47 57.20
N ALA A 344 16.90 -48.29 56.72
CA ALA A 344 17.83 -48.11 55.62
C ALA A 344 17.54 -48.64 54.19
N ARG A 345 17.23 -47.70 53.28
CA ARG A 345 17.93 -47.36 52.00
C ARG A 345 17.02 -46.41 51.17
N ARG A 346 17.19 -45.08 51.18
CA ARG A 346 18.09 -44.24 50.33
C ARG A 346 18.16 -44.80 48.89
N TRP A 347 17.77 -44.10 47.82
CA TRP A 347 18.32 -42.82 47.33
C TRP A 347 17.39 -42.06 46.34
N LYS A 348 17.47 -40.73 46.42
CA LYS A 348 17.37 -39.69 45.36
C LYS A 348 16.06 -39.48 44.59
N ALA A 349 15.49 -38.31 44.88
CA ALA A 349 14.76 -37.48 43.94
C ALA A 349 15.68 -37.07 42.76
N GLY A 350 15.16 -37.22 41.55
CA GLY A 350 15.62 -36.54 40.34
C GLY A 350 14.41 -35.87 39.70
N PHE A 351 14.18 -34.61 40.08
CA PHE A 351 13.34 -33.68 39.33
C PHE A 351 14.17 -33.16 38.15
N VAL A 352 13.69 -33.39 36.93
CA VAL A 352 14.08 -32.71 35.68
C VAL A 352 12.77 -32.59 34.89
N GLY A 353 12.29 -31.44 34.46
CA GLY A 353 12.71 -30.06 34.65
C GLY A 353 11.50 -29.16 34.37
N GLY A 354 11.44 -28.04 35.06
CA GLY A 354 10.72 -26.86 34.57
C GLY A 354 11.76 -25.81 34.26
N MET A 355 11.76 -25.27 33.04
CA MET A 355 12.39 -23.98 32.76
C MET A 355 11.84 -23.36 31.46
N TRP A 356 10.83 -22.49 31.64
CA TRP A 356 10.42 -21.24 30.92
C TRP A 356 10.23 -21.28 29.38
N TYR A 357 9.35 -20.49 28.76
CA TYR A 357 9.04 -19.07 28.96
C TYR A 357 7.60 -18.70 28.55
N GLU A 358 7.02 -17.72 29.25
CA GLU A 358 6.08 -16.73 28.66
C GLU A 358 6.77 -15.36 28.76
N LEU A 359 7.05 -14.77 27.60
CA LEU A 359 6.85 -13.35 27.25
C LEU A 359 7.19 -13.13 25.78
#